data_AF-A0A958JA04-F1
#
_entry.id   AF-A0A958JA04-F1
#
_cell.length_a   1.000
_cell.length_b   1.000
_cell.length_c   1.000
_cell.angle_alpha   90.00
_cell.angle_beta   90.00
_cell.angle_gamma   90.00
#
_symmetry.space_group_name_H-M   'P 1'
#
loop_
_entity.id
_entity.type
_entity.pdbx_description
1 polymer ?
#
loop_
_entity_poly.entity_id
_entity_poly.type
_entity_poly.pdbx_seq_one_letter_code
_entity_poly.pdbx_strand_id
1 'polypeptide(L)'
;SWEDFSSDERAACPPVIAILDDVTLAGQQIGGLAEILSGTLPLKIAVINTLDDVVEASGKAALGWMALRYPNCFTLQSSPGYPGHLIAGVMEGIRFGGPALLHLQATEPHDHGVAKGYAPQQEKFAVDSRVFPLFKYNPAAGDHFIDRLSLEGNPAPEKDWVVRQYRVNEGPEQIGQWDLPFTCGDWAAREGRFHESFKPLKKKQWHDRMTLLSDYLKLDPAERQQREPFVYVFDHDRKALRVVVDESIVRLVESRRLQWRLLQEMAGIMSEGIEAPPNKWRDAFAAELASQKDALEQSFREAQESAEAEQWQRYHAQLTQKLLKICRMENADTLLSQFMRELNETGEER
;
A
#
# COMPACT_ATOMS: atom_id res chain seq x y z
N SER A 1 20.70 5.60 -30.25
CA SER A 1 20.36 5.63 -28.82
C SER A 1 19.13 4.78 -28.57
N TRP A 2 18.91 4.27 -27.35
CA TRP A 2 17.67 3.57 -26.98
C TRP A 2 16.41 4.41 -27.30
N GLU A 3 16.56 5.73 -27.21
CA GLU A 3 15.51 6.70 -27.52
C GLU A 3 15.11 6.75 -29.00
N ASP A 4 15.94 6.24 -29.91
CA ASP A 4 15.69 6.29 -31.35
C ASP A 4 14.76 5.15 -31.82
N PHE A 5 14.56 4.12 -31.00
CA PHE A 5 13.65 3.01 -31.29
C PHE A 5 12.20 3.43 -31.08
N SER A 6 11.32 2.97 -31.96
CA SER A 6 9.86 3.05 -31.81
C SER A 6 9.35 2.20 -30.63
N SER A 7 8.09 2.41 -30.21
CA SER A 7 7.46 1.61 -29.16
C SER A 7 7.48 0.11 -29.48
N ASP A 8 7.23 -0.24 -30.75
CA ASP A 8 7.12 -1.63 -31.19
C ASP A 8 8.49 -2.30 -31.24
N GLU A 9 9.52 -1.58 -31.66
CA GLU A 9 10.90 -2.08 -31.65
C GLU A 9 11.42 -2.26 -30.22
N ARG A 10 11.12 -1.32 -29.31
CA ARG A 10 11.48 -1.48 -27.88
C ARG A 10 10.76 -2.66 -27.25
N ALA A 11 9.50 -2.90 -27.59
CA ALA A 11 8.73 -4.04 -27.11
C ALA A 11 9.26 -5.38 -27.65
N ALA A 12 9.88 -5.38 -28.84
CA ALA A 12 10.53 -6.56 -29.41
C ALA A 12 11.90 -6.88 -28.77
N CYS A 13 12.52 -5.92 -28.08
CA CYS A 13 13.77 -6.16 -27.36
C CYS A 13 13.53 -7.06 -26.13
N PRO A 14 14.33 -8.12 -25.94
CA PRO A 14 14.20 -8.96 -24.75
C PRO A 14 14.58 -8.18 -23.48
N PRO A 15 13.88 -8.40 -22.34
CA PRO A 15 14.21 -7.74 -21.09
C PRO A 15 15.57 -8.21 -20.59
N VAL A 16 16.44 -7.27 -20.22
CA VAL A 16 17.72 -7.56 -19.58
C VAL A 16 17.54 -7.52 -18.07
N ILE A 17 17.84 -8.64 -17.41
CA ILE A 17 17.73 -8.80 -15.95
C ILE A 17 19.11 -9.10 -15.38
N ALA A 18 19.55 -8.28 -14.43
CA ALA A 18 20.70 -8.57 -13.58
C ALA A 18 20.21 -9.11 -12.23
N ILE A 19 20.72 -10.27 -11.82
CA ILE A 19 20.40 -10.88 -10.53
C ILE A 19 21.59 -10.65 -9.60
N LEU A 20 21.31 -10.06 -8.45
CA LEU A 20 22.29 -9.73 -7.42
C LEU A 20 21.82 -10.34 -6.09
N ASP A 21 22.77 -10.73 -5.26
CA ASP A 21 22.52 -10.98 -3.85
C ASP A 21 22.86 -9.74 -3.01
N ASP A 22 22.35 -9.72 -1.78
CA ASP A 22 22.52 -8.65 -0.82
C ASP A 22 24.00 -8.51 -0.35
N VAL A 23 24.78 -9.60 -0.40
CA VAL A 23 26.22 -9.63 -0.08
C VAL A 23 27.03 -8.85 -1.11
N THR A 24 26.77 -9.07 -2.40
CA THR A 24 27.44 -8.44 -3.55
C THR A 24 27.15 -6.94 -3.58
N LEU A 25 25.96 -6.53 -3.16
CA LEU A 25 25.56 -5.12 -3.06
C LEU A 25 26.23 -4.37 -1.90
N ALA A 26 26.59 -5.06 -0.81
CA ALA A 26 27.24 -4.47 0.37
C ALA A 26 28.64 -3.92 0.08
N GLY A 27 29.36 -4.55 -0.85
CA GLY A 27 30.79 -4.37 -1.02
C GLY A 27 31.19 -3.05 -1.66
N GLN A 28 30.62 -2.70 -2.83
CA GLN A 28 31.19 -1.63 -3.67
C GLN A 28 30.23 -0.95 -4.69
N GLN A 29 28.93 -1.27 -4.79
CA GLN A 29 28.17 -1.03 -6.03
C GLN A 29 26.86 -0.21 -5.95
N ILE A 30 26.55 0.45 -4.82
CA ILE A 30 25.34 1.29 -4.72
C ILE A 30 25.37 2.47 -5.73
N GLY A 31 26.56 2.99 -6.07
CA GLY A 31 26.70 4.13 -6.99
C GLY A 31 26.18 3.86 -8.40
N GLY A 32 26.52 2.71 -8.99
CA GLY A 32 26.02 2.33 -10.33
C GLY A 32 24.53 1.97 -10.31
N LEU A 33 24.04 1.44 -9.19
CA LEU A 33 22.62 1.13 -9.02
C LEU A 33 21.77 2.41 -9.08
N ALA A 34 22.18 3.49 -8.40
CA ALA A 34 21.47 4.76 -8.45
C ALA A 34 21.35 5.31 -9.89
N GLU A 35 22.40 5.19 -10.70
CA GLU A 35 22.40 5.61 -12.10
C GLU A 35 21.43 4.76 -12.94
N ILE A 36 21.44 3.44 -12.75
CA ILE A 36 20.51 2.54 -13.42
C ILE A 36 19.06 2.85 -13.04
N LEU A 37 18.76 3.02 -11.74
CA LEU A 37 17.39 3.24 -11.26
C LEU A 37 16.84 4.63 -11.65
N SER A 38 17.72 5.63 -11.82
CA SER A 38 17.32 6.97 -12.28
C SER A 38 17.27 7.11 -13.81
N GLY A 39 17.84 6.17 -14.55
CA GLY A 39 17.88 6.18 -16.01
C GLY A 39 16.55 5.85 -16.69
N THR A 40 16.55 5.81 -18.03
CA THR A 40 15.37 5.51 -18.85
C THR A 40 15.42 4.13 -19.52
N LEU A 41 16.54 3.42 -19.35
CA LEU A 41 16.75 2.10 -19.95
C LEU A 41 15.88 1.05 -19.23
N PRO A 42 15.33 0.06 -19.96
CA PRO A 42 14.47 -0.99 -19.41
C PRO A 42 15.30 -2.09 -18.69
N LEU A 43 16.26 -1.69 -17.86
CA LEU A 43 17.10 -2.61 -17.10
C LEU A 43 16.38 -3.07 -15.84
N LYS A 44 16.34 -4.38 -15.61
CA LYS A 44 15.71 -4.98 -14.44
C LYS A 44 16.80 -5.46 -13.49
N ILE A 45 16.75 -4.99 -12.25
CA ILE A 45 17.63 -5.45 -11.19
C ILE A 45 16.81 -6.29 -10.24
N ALA A 46 17.10 -7.58 -10.16
CA ALA A 46 16.54 -8.47 -9.15
C ALA A 46 17.55 -8.64 -8.02
N VAL A 47 17.14 -8.27 -6.81
CA VAL A 47 17.94 -8.42 -5.60
C VAL A 47 17.33 -9.52 -4.75
N ILE A 48 18.10 -10.58 -4.52
CA ILE A 48 17.76 -11.64 -3.59
C ILE A 48 18.28 -11.24 -2.21
N ASN A 49 17.37 -11.05 -1.26
CA ASN A 49 17.68 -10.57 0.08
C ASN A 49 17.43 -11.66 1.13
N THR A 50 18.50 -12.07 1.81
CA THR A 50 18.49 -13.08 2.87
C THR A 50 18.08 -12.53 4.23
N LEU A 51 17.99 -11.21 4.39
CA LEU A 51 17.65 -10.54 5.65
C LEU A 51 18.70 -10.78 6.76
N ASP A 52 19.96 -11.02 6.41
CA ASP A 52 21.06 -11.17 7.38
C ASP A 52 21.37 -9.91 8.17
N ASP A 53 21.00 -8.76 7.60
CA ASP A 53 21.50 -7.45 7.99
C ASP A 53 20.43 -6.62 8.74
N VAL A 54 19.32 -7.28 9.11
CA VAL A 54 18.11 -6.64 9.61
C VAL A 54 18.34 -5.91 10.95
N VAL A 55 19.21 -6.44 11.81
CA VAL A 55 19.53 -5.82 13.13
C VAL A 55 20.55 -4.70 12.99
N GLU A 56 21.49 -4.79 12.05
CA GLU A 56 22.61 -3.85 11.91
C GLU A 56 22.23 -2.55 11.18
N ALA A 57 20.98 -2.43 10.72
CA ALA A 57 20.48 -1.28 9.96
C ALA A 57 21.35 -0.95 8.73
N SER A 58 22.05 -1.93 8.18
CA SER A 58 22.76 -1.76 6.93
C SER A 58 21.78 -1.52 5.78
N GLY A 59 22.24 -0.79 4.77
CA GLY A 59 21.39 -0.29 3.70
C GLY A 59 20.72 -1.36 2.82
N LYS A 60 20.98 -2.66 3.01
CA LYS A 60 20.51 -3.73 2.11
C LYS A 60 19.01 -4.00 2.30
N ALA A 61 18.56 -4.16 3.53
CA ALA A 61 17.13 -4.23 3.86
C ALA A 61 16.36 -2.94 3.48
N ALA A 62 17.07 -1.84 3.21
CA ALA A 62 16.50 -0.56 2.80
C ALA A 62 16.49 -0.32 1.27
N LEU A 63 16.94 -1.27 0.44
CA LEU A 63 17.02 -1.06 -1.02
C LEU A 63 15.65 -0.80 -1.67
N GLY A 64 14.64 -1.58 -1.32
CA GLY A 64 13.27 -1.35 -1.78
C GLY A 64 12.78 0.07 -1.42
N TRP A 65 13.09 0.52 -0.22
CA TRP A 65 12.76 1.86 0.26
C TRP A 65 13.51 2.98 -0.46
N MET A 66 14.80 2.78 -0.69
CA MET A 66 15.63 3.69 -1.46
C MET A 66 15.08 3.85 -2.88
N ALA A 67 14.59 2.77 -3.48
CA ALA A 67 14.09 2.78 -4.84
C ALA A 67 12.85 3.67 -5.02
N LEU A 68 12.03 3.86 -3.97
CA LEU A 68 10.91 4.80 -3.97
C LEU A 68 11.33 6.26 -4.20
N ARG A 69 12.63 6.60 -4.07
CA ARG A 69 13.17 7.93 -4.38
C ARG A 69 13.32 8.17 -5.88
N TYR A 70 13.29 7.13 -6.71
CA TYR A 70 13.43 7.23 -8.16
C TYR A 70 12.04 7.16 -8.81
N PRO A 71 11.45 8.30 -9.21
CA PRO A 71 10.05 8.38 -9.62
C PRO A 71 9.73 7.63 -10.93
N ASN A 72 10.75 7.27 -11.70
CA ASN A 72 10.66 6.54 -12.97
C ASN A 72 11.00 5.05 -12.85
N CYS A 73 11.34 4.56 -11.66
CA CYS A 73 11.70 3.16 -11.43
C CYS A 73 10.51 2.37 -10.90
N PHE A 74 10.13 1.29 -11.59
CA PHE A 74 9.19 0.32 -11.01
C PHE A 74 9.87 -0.40 -9.84
N THR A 75 9.24 -0.42 -8.67
CA THR A 75 9.79 -1.12 -7.51
C THR A 75 8.82 -2.18 -7.02
N LEU A 76 9.31 -3.40 -6.82
CA LEU A 76 8.58 -4.47 -6.17
C LEU A 76 9.38 -4.93 -4.96
N GLN A 77 8.75 -4.95 -3.79
CA GLN A 77 9.23 -5.71 -2.64
C GLN A 77 8.30 -6.89 -2.39
N SER A 78 8.82 -8.12 -2.48
CA SER A 78 7.98 -9.31 -2.38
C SER A 78 8.66 -10.54 -1.77
N SER A 79 7.85 -11.49 -1.33
CA SER A 79 8.28 -12.69 -0.62
C SER A 79 7.63 -13.94 -1.24
N PRO A 80 8.34 -15.07 -1.35
CA PRO A 80 7.74 -16.33 -1.80
C PRO A 80 6.66 -16.87 -0.86
N GLY A 81 6.60 -16.38 0.40
CA GLY A 81 5.48 -16.62 1.31
C GLY A 81 4.13 -16.05 0.83
N TYR A 82 4.15 -15.17 -0.17
CA TYR A 82 2.98 -14.57 -0.83
C TYR A 82 3.10 -14.71 -2.36
N PRO A 83 2.95 -15.95 -2.89
CA PRO A 83 3.28 -16.26 -4.28
C PRO A 83 2.44 -15.48 -5.31
N GLY A 84 1.18 -15.17 -4.99
CA GLY A 84 0.33 -14.36 -5.87
C GLY A 84 0.88 -12.93 -6.08
N HIS A 85 1.28 -12.26 -4.99
CA HIS A 85 1.90 -10.94 -5.06
C HIS A 85 3.26 -11.00 -5.78
N LEU A 86 4.06 -12.02 -5.48
CA LEU A 86 5.38 -12.22 -6.11
C LEU A 86 5.26 -12.40 -7.63
N ILE A 87 4.44 -13.33 -8.10
CA ILE A 87 4.31 -13.65 -9.52
C ILE A 87 3.74 -12.45 -10.28
N ALA A 88 2.64 -11.85 -9.79
CA ALA A 88 2.04 -10.70 -10.44
C ALA A 88 3.02 -9.52 -10.52
N GLY A 89 3.67 -9.19 -9.39
CA GLY A 89 4.62 -8.09 -9.33
C GLY A 89 5.84 -8.27 -10.23
N VAL A 90 6.41 -9.48 -10.28
CA VAL A 90 7.58 -9.77 -11.14
C VAL A 90 7.18 -9.64 -12.61
N MET A 91 6.00 -10.15 -13.00
CA MET A 91 5.49 -10.04 -14.36
C MET A 91 5.28 -8.58 -14.78
N GLU A 92 4.73 -7.75 -13.88
CA GLU A 92 4.58 -6.30 -14.11
C GLU A 92 5.95 -5.61 -14.26
N GLY A 93 6.89 -5.88 -13.35
CA GLY A 93 8.21 -5.25 -13.39
C GLY A 93 9.04 -5.62 -14.61
N ILE A 94 8.96 -6.87 -15.06
CA ILE A 94 9.58 -7.33 -16.32
C ILE A 94 8.99 -6.60 -17.52
N ARG A 95 7.66 -6.40 -17.55
CA ARG A 95 6.95 -5.72 -18.66
C ARG A 95 7.07 -4.20 -18.63
N PHE A 96 7.47 -3.61 -17.50
CA PHE A 96 7.59 -2.16 -17.37
C PHE A 96 8.59 -1.59 -18.39
N GLY A 97 8.27 -0.46 -19.03
CA GLY A 97 9.10 0.10 -20.11
C GLY A 97 10.39 0.80 -19.66
N GLY A 98 10.56 1.03 -18.35
CA GLY A 98 11.72 1.70 -17.75
C GLY A 98 12.50 0.80 -16.77
N PRO A 99 13.37 1.39 -15.94
CA PRO A 99 14.12 0.62 -14.96
C PRO A 99 13.19 -0.03 -13.94
N ALA A 100 13.57 -1.20 -13.44
CA ALA A 100 12.82 -1.87 -12.38
C ALA A 100 13.76 -2.47 -11.32
N LEU A 101 13.38 -2.32 -10.05
CA LEU A 101 13.96 -3.04 -8.93
C LEU A 101 12.97 -4.11 -8.43
N LEU A 102 13.40 -5.38 -8.45
CA LEU A 102 12.69 -6.52 -7.87
C LEU A 102 13.43 -6.94 -6.60
N HIS A 103 13.00 -6.44 -5.44
CA HIS A 103 13.57 -6.74 -4.13
C HIS A 103 12.85 -7.95 -3.53
N LEU A 104 13.48 -9.12 -3.61
CA LEU A 104 12.85 -10.41 -3.32
C LEU A 104 13.48 -11.04 -2.09
N GLN A 105 12.66 -11.42 -1.11
CA GLN A 105 13.12 -12.18 0.04
C GLN A 105 13.52 -13.61 -0.36
N ALA A 106 14.59 -14.13 0.24
CA ALA A 106 14.89 -15.56 0.23
C ALA A 106 15.44 -16.01 1.58
N THR A 107 14.72 -16.86 2.31
CA THR A 107 15.23 -17.39 3.59
C THR A 107 16.26 -18.49 3.34
N GLU A 108 17.42 -18.42 4.01
CA GLU A 108 18.45 -19.46 3.98
C GLU A 108 18.33 -20.36 5.23
N PRO A 109 17.73 -21.56 5.14
CA PRO A 109 17.30 -22.26 6.34
C PRO A 109 18.44 -22.75 7.22
N HIS A 110 19.57 -23.12 6.60
CA HIS A 110 20.75 -23.58 7.33
C HIS A 110 21.37 -22.43 8.13
N ASP A 111 21.68 -21.32 7.46
CA ASP A 111 22.42 -20.20 8.05
C ASP A 111 21.57 -19.39 9.03
N HIS A 112 20.27 -19.28 8.77
CA HIS A 112 19.36 -18.62 9.71
C HIS A 112 18.94 -19.54 10.88
N GLY A 113 19.31 -20.82 10.86
CA GLY A 113 18.88 -21.79 11.88
C GLY A 113 17.36 -22.03 11.89
N VAL A 114 16.74 -22.06 10.71
CA VAL A 114 15.31 -22.35 10.52
C VAL A 114 15.12 -23.85 10.36
N ALA A 115 14.12 -24.41 11.04
CA ALA A 115 13.84 -25.84 10.98
C ALA A 115 13.57 -26.32 9.53
N LYS A 116 14.02 -27.54 9.21
CA LYS A 116 13.85 -28.14 7.88
C LYS A 116 12.37 -28.15 7.48
N GLY A 117 12.07 -27.62 6.29
CA GLY A 117 10.71 -27.55 5.76
C GLY A 117 9.88 -26.34 6.23
N TYR A 118 10.42 -25.49 7.10
CA TYR A 118 9.74 -24.29 7.61
C TYR A 118 10.12 -23.01 6.85
N ALA A 119 10.98 -23.07 5.84
CA ALA A 119 11.39 -21.90 5.05
C ALA A 119 10.19 -21.12 4.46
N PRO A 120 9.20 -21.77 3.80
CA PRO A 120 8.04 -21.04 3.27
C PRO A 120 7.21 -20.35 4.35
N GLN A 121 7.09 -20.97 5.53
CA GLN A 121 6.40 -20.38 6.68
C GLN A 121 7.19 -19.19 7.24
N GLN A 122 8.52 -19.30 7.29
CA GLN A 122 9.38 -18.23 7.76
C GLN A 122 9.34 -17.01 6.83
N GLU A 123 9.27 -17.24 5.52
CA GLU A 123 9.06 -16.20 4.51
C GLU A 123 7.73 -15.48 4.73
N LYS A 124 6.65 -16.23 4.96
CA LYS A 124 5.36 -15.64 5.34
C LYS A 124 5.44 -14.85 6.64
N PHE A 125 6.15 -15.36 7.65
CA PHE A 125 6.34 -14.66 8.93
C PHE A 125 7.12 -13.36 8.79
N ALA A 126 8.07 -13.25 7.86
CA ALA A 126 8.79 -11.99 7.63
C ALA A 126 7.85 -10.88 7.16
N VAL A 127 6.86 -11.20 6.31
CA VAL A 127 5.81 -10.27 5.88
C VAL A 127 4.82 -9.98 7.01
N ASP A 128 4.28 -11.02 7.65
CA ASP A 128 3.28 -10.90 8.73
C ASP A 128 3.82 -10.05 9.90
N SER A 129 5.13 -10.11 10.16
CA SER A 129 5.80 -9.40 11.24
C SER A 129 6.29 -7.99 10.88
N ARG A 130 6.08 -7.53 9.63
CA ARG A 130 6.60 -6.27 9.08
C ARG A 130 8.13 -6.18 8.96
N VAL A 131 8.85 -7.30 9.07
CA VAL A 131 10.29 -7.34 8.78
C VAL A 131 10.54 -7.07 7.30
N PHE A 132 9.70 -7.62 6.43
CA PHE A 132 9.77 -7.46 4.98
C PHE A 132 8.37 -7.26 4.40
N PRO A 133 7.73 -6.08 4.60
CA PRO A 133 6.38 -5.82 4.11
C PRO A 133 6.36 -5.86 2.58
N LEU A 134 5.22 -6.25 2.01
CA LEU A 134 5.02 -6.25 0.57
C LEU A 134 4.72 -4.82 0.10
N PHE A 135 5.26 -4.41 -1.03
CA PHE A 135 4.73 -3.23 -1.71
C PHE A 135 5.12 -3.23 -3.18
N LYS A 136 4.36 -2.48 -3.95
CA LYS A 136 4.60 -2.22 -5.36
C LYS A 136 4.53 -0.73 -5.62
N TYR A 137 5.55 -0.17 -6.24
CA TYR A 137 5.55 1.18 -6.78
C TYR A 137 5.59 1.10 -8.30
N ASN A 138 4.54 1.60 -8.96
CA ASN A 138 4.43 1.66 -10.41
C ASN A 138 4.33 3.12 -10.87
N PRO A 139 5.39 3.68 -11.47
CA PRO A 139 5.40 5.05 -12.01
C PRO A 139 4.23 5.36 -12.97
N ALA A 140 3.72 4.35 -13.67
CA ALA A 140 2.67 4.50 -14.68
C ALA A 140 1.24 4.32 -14.14
N ALA A 141 1.05 4.07 -12.84
CA ALA A 141 -0.27 3.77 -12.28
C ALA A 141 -1.16 5.01 -12.00
N GLY A 142 -0.60 6.22 -12.08
CA GLY A 142 -1.36 7.47 -11.90
C GLY A 142 -0.48 8.70 -11.81
N ASP A 143 -1.08 9.85 -11.50
CA ASP A 143 -0.39 11.15 -11.47
C ASP A 143 0.18 11.49 -10.10
N HIS A 144 -0.45 11.03 -9.02
CA HIS A 144 0.00 11.27 -7.66
C HIS A 144 0.79 10.09 -7.09
N PHE A 145 1.63 10.35 -6.08
CA PHE A 145 2.44 9.31 -5.46
C PHE A 145 1.58 8.18 -4.86
N ILE A 146 0.45 8.54 -4.25
CA ILE A 146 -0.51 7.60 -3.65
C ILE A 146 -1.10 6.62 -4.68
N ASP A 147 -1.30 7.06 -5.93
CA ASP A 147 -1.80 6.19 -7.01
C ASP A 147 -0.75 5.19 -7.47
N ARG A 148 0.53 5.52 -7.24
CA ARG A 148 1.68 4.74 -7.70
C ARG A 148 2.15 3.72 -6.68
N LEU A 149 1.89 3.91 -5.38
CA LEU A 149 2.31 3.01 -4.31
C LEU A 149 1.13 2.14 -3.81
N SER A 150 1.26 0.83 -3.95
CA SER A 150 0.31 -0.16 -3.43
C SER A 150 0.94 -1.00 -2.32
N LEU A 151 0.21 -1.18 -1.22
CA LEU A 151 0.52 -2.12 -0.13
C LEU A 151 -0.37 -3.37 -0.16
N GLU A 152 -1.04 -3.64 -1.30
CA GLU A 152 -1.92 -4.79 -1.46
C GLU A 152 -1.18 -6.12 -1.17
N GLY A 153 -1.89 -7.08 -0.59
CA GLY A 153 -1.34 -8.38 -0.22
C GLY A 153 -0.80 -8.46 1.20
N ASN A 154 -0.51 -7.33 1.86
CA ASN A 154 -0.15 -7.35 3.28
C ASN A 154 -1.38 -7.68 4.15
N PRO A 155 -1.24 -8.55 5.17
CA PRO A 155 -2.28 -8.79 6.15
C PRO A 155 -2.48 -7.57 7.06
N ALA A 156 -3.74 -7.28 7.41
CA ALA A 156 -4.15 -6.17 8.30
C ALA A 156 -3.41 -4.85 7.99
N PRO A 157 -3.52 -4.32 6.76
CA PRO A 157 -2.68 -3.21 6.29
C PRO A 157 -2.88 -1.90 7.08
N GLU A 158 -3.97 -1.77 7.82
CA GLU A 158 -4.31 -0.63 8.68
C GLU A 158 -3.70 -0.72 10.09
N LYS A 159 -3.14 -1.88 10.47
CA LYS A 159 -2.61 -2.15 11.81
C LYS A 159 -1.10 -2.25 11.83
N ASP A 160 -0.50 -1.83 12.94
CA ASP A 160 0.93 -2.04 13.21
C ASP A 160 1.29 -3.53 13.10
N TRP A 161 0.48 -4.39 13.72
CA TRP A 161 0.75 -5.82 13.85
C TRP A 161 -0.42 -6.68 13.42
N VAL A 162 -0.12 -7.79 12.77
CA VAL A 162 -1.08 -8.87 12.51
C VAL A 162 -1.38 -9.57 13.82
N VAL A 163 -2.65 -9.87 14.09
CA VAL A 163 -3.05 -10.71 15.22
C VAL A 163 -3.16 -12.15 14.75
N ARG A 164 -2.45 -13.06 15.43
CA ARG A 164 -2.44 -14.49 15.13
C ARG A 164 -3.10 -15.29 16.25
N GLN A 165 -3.85 -16.30 15.86
CA GLN A 165 -4.52 -17.21 16.78
C GLN A 165 -3.59 -18.39 17.10
N TYR A 166 -3.38 -18.64 18.39
CA TYR A 166 -2.56 -19.73 18.90
C TYR A 166 -3.42 -20.66 19.74
N ARG A 167 -3.33 -21.97 19.47
CA ARG A 167 -3.88 -22.99 20.37
C ARG A 167 -2.84 -23.27 21.44
N VAL A 168 -3.21 -23.04 22.69
CA VAL A 168 -2.30 -23.11 23.83
C VAL A 168 -2.75 -24.19 24.79
N ASN A 169 -1.82 -25.07 25.16
CA ASN A 169 -2.05 -26.07 26.17
C ASN A 169 -1.90 -25.43 27.57
N GLU A 170 -3.02 -25.28 28.27
CA GLU A 170 -3.10 -24.67 29.59
C GLU A 170 -3.18 -25.70 30.73
N GLY A 171 -3.29 -26.99 30.41
CA GLY A 171 -3.44 -28.07 31.37
C GLY A 171 -3.90 -29.39 30.74
N PRO A 172 -4.11 -30.45 31.55
CA PRO A 172 -4.33 -31.82 31.07
C PRO A 172 -5.43 -31.97 30.00
N GLU A 173 -6.45 -31.11 30.00
CA GLU A 173 -7.55 -31.12 29.01
C GLU A 173 -8.02 -29.70 28.63
N GLN A 174 -7.23 -28.66 28.93
CA GLN A 174 -7.59 -27.28 28.63
C GLN A 174 -6.74 -26.76 27.47
N ILE A 175 -7.37 -26.61 26.30
CA ILE A 175 -6.78 -25.94 25.14
C ILE A 175 -7.42 -24.56 25.03
N GLY A 176 -6.65 -23.53 25.40
CA GLY A 176 -7.02 -22.13 25.19
C GLY A 176 -6.77 -21.70 23.75
N GLN A 177 -7.51 -20.67 23.31
CA GLN A 177 -7.22 -19.94 22.09
C GLN A 177 -6.76 -18.54 22.46
N TRP A 178 -5.53 -18.19 22.10
CA TRP A 178 -4.93 -16.89 22.39
C TRP A 178 -4.75 -16.11 21.10
N ASP A 179 -5.20 -14.86 21.10
CA ASP A 179 -5.01 -13.93 20.01
C ASP A 179 -3.87 -12.99 20.37
N LEU A 180 -2.73 -13.13 19.70
CA LEU A 180 -1.51 -12.39 20.01
C LEU A 180 -1.03 -11.57 18.81
N PRO A 181 -0.61 -10.30 19.00
CA PRO A 181 0.12 -9.55 17.98
C PRO A 181 1.38 -10.31 17.57
N PHE A 182 1.68 -10.29 16.28
CA PHE A 182 2.87 -10.91 15.69
C PHE A 182 3.83 -9.82 15.21
N THR A 183 4.91 -9.64 15.95
CA THR A 183 5.90 -8.58 15.74
C THR A 183 7.18 -9.13 15.11
N CYS A 184 8.12 -8.25 14.74
CA CYS A 184 9.44 -8.66 14.27
C CYS A 184 10.20 -9.51 15.31
N GLY A 185 9.96 -9.27 16.60
CA GLY A 185 10.55 -10.08 17.68
C GLY A 185 10.05 -11.52 17.67
N ASP A 186 8.79 -11.75 17.29
CA ASP A 186 8.25 -13.09 17.13
C ASP A 186 8.89 -13.82 15.93
N TRP A 187 9.08 -13.12 14.81
CA TRP A 187 9.81 -13.67 13.66
C TRP A 187 11.26 -14.03 14.03
N ALA A 188 11.97 -13.12 14.69
CA ALA A 188 13.36 -13.33 15.09
C ALA A 188 13.53 -14.48 16.09
N ALA A 189 12.57 -14.66 17.03
CA ALA A 189 12.60 -15.78 17.98
C ALA A 189 12.48 -17.18 17.33
N ARG A 190 12.20 -17.25 16.02
CA ARG A 190 12.10 -18.49 15.24
C ARG A 190 13.34 -18.78 14.40
N GLU A 191 14.35 -17.90 14.42
CA GLU A 191 15.61 -18.06 13.71
C GLU A 191 16.75 -18.26 14.70
N GLY A 192 17.52 -19.34 14.53
CA GLY A 192 18.66 -19.66 15.38
C GLY A 192 19.75 -18.59 15.37
N ARG A 193 19.88 -17.80 14.29
CA ARG A 193 20.88 -16.72 14.20
C ARG A 193 20.71 -15.62 15.26
N PHE A 194 19.52 -15.45 15.83
CA PHE A 194 19.26 -14.44 16.86
C PHE A 194 19.29 -15.00 18.30
N HIS A 195 19.68 -16.26 18.50
CA HIS A 195 19.53 -16.94 19.79
C HIS A 195 20.18 -16.20 20.98
N GLU A 196 21.26 -15.44 20.77
CA GLU A 196 21.93 -14.66 21.83
C GLU A 196 21.05 -13.51 22.37
N SER A 197 20.13 -12.99 21.54
CA SER A 197 19.19 -11.93 21.89
C SER A 197 17.96 -12.40 22.65
N PHE A 198 17.86 -13.70 22.92
CA PHE A 198 16.67 -14.33 23.48
C PHE A 198 16.98 -15.19 24.70
N LYS A 199 16.22 -14.99 25.78
CA LYS A 199 16.32 -15.79 27.00
C LYS A 199 15.00 -16.49 27.32
N PRO A 200 14.86 -17.80 27.04
CA PRO A 200 13.62 -18.54 27.32
C PRO A 200 13.41 -18.74 28.83
N LEU A 201 12.19 -18.46 29.30
CA LEU A 201 11.75 -18.59 30.68
C LEU A 201 10.51 -19.48 30.78
N LYS A 202 10.60 -20.51 31.65
CA LYS A 202 9.48 -21.40 31.97
C LYS A 202 8.46 -20.68 32.86
N LYS A 203 7.23 -21.19 32.90
CA LYS A 203 6.11 -20.62 33.69
C LYS A 203 6.45 -20.30 35.16
N LYS A 204 7.31 -21.10 35.80
CA LYS A 204 7.76 -20.87 37.19
C LYS A 204 8.65 -19.64 37.39
N GLN A 205 9.24 -19.12 36.30
CA GLN A 205 10.13 -17.96 36.29
C GLN A 205 9.41 -16.68 35.87
N TRP A 206 8.11 -16.75 35.56
CA TRP A 206 7.34 -15.59 35.16
C TRP A 206 7.11 -14.66 36.35
N HIS A 207 7.24 -13.35 36.11
CA HIS A 207 7.04 -12.31 37.14
C HIS A 207 6.36 -11.07 36.55
N ASP A 208 5.85 -10.19 37.42
CA ASP A 208 4.98 -9.06 37.05
C ASP A 208 5.68 -7.96 36.24
N ARG A 209 7.02 -7.91 36.27
CA ARG A 209 7.79 -6.98 35.42
C ARG A 209 7.81 -7.37 33.95
N MET A 210 7.41 -8.60 33.61
CA MET A 210 7.39 -9.04 32.22
C MET A 210 6.24 -8.39 31.47
N THR A 211 6.52 -7.76 30.34
CA THR A 211 5.50 -7.14 29.48
C THR A 211 5.62 -7.71 28.07
N LEU A 212 4.48 -8.07 27.46
CA LEU A 212 4.46 -8.52 26.08
C LEU A 212 5.08 -7.44 25.19
N LEU A 213 5.95 -7.82 24.26
CA LEU A 213 6.73 -6.88 23.46
C LEU A 213 5.84 -5.82 22.77
N SER A 214 4.69 -6.21 22.21
CA SER A 214 3.74 -5.29 21.59
C SER A 214 3.17 -4.23 22.54
N ASP A 215 3.01 -4.56 23.83
CA ASP A 215 2.51 -3.64 24.85
C ASP A 215 3.65 -2.83 25.49
N TYR A 216 4.83 -3.43 25.62
CA TYR A 216 6.04 -2.75 26.05
C TYR A 216 6.35 -1.53 25.17
N LEU A 217 6.13 -1.65 23.86
CA LEU A 217 6.32 -0.55 22.90
C LEU A 217 5.37 0.63 23.07
N LYS A 218 4.28 0.48 23.83
CA LYS A 218 3.31 1.56 24.12
C LYS A 218 3.69 2.34 25.38
N LEU A 219 4.57 1.78 26.22
CA LEU A 219 5.03 2.39 27.46
C LEU A 219 5.97 3.56 27.17
N ASP A 220 5.99 4.52 28.09
CA ASP A 220 6.95 5.62 28.04
C ASP A 220 8.38 5.17 28.43
N PRO A 221 9.43 5.97 28.16
CA PRO A 221 10.80 5.58 28.46
C PRO A 221 11.10 5.29 29.94
N ALA A 222 10.38 5.90 30.88
CA ALA A 222 10.60 5.70 32.31
C ALA A 222 9.97 4.38 32.78
N GLU A 223 8.77 4.07 32.31
CA GLU A 223 8.09 2.80 32.56
C GLU A 223 8.87 1.62 31.97
N ARG A 224 9.42 1.78 30.76
CA ARG A 224 10.21 0.75 30.07
C ARG A 224 11.42 0.27 30.86
N GLN A 225 12.08 1.16 31.62
CA GLN A 225 13.23 0.78 32.46
C GLN A 225 12.88 -0.20 33.58
N GLN A 226 11.59 -0.26 33.96
CA GLN A 226 11.10 -1.13 35.03
C GLN A 226 10.48 -2.43 34.51
N ARG A 227 10.46 -2.63 33.18
CA ARG A 227 9.81 -3.76 32.53
C ARG A 227 10.81 -4.60 31.73
N GLU A 228 10.49 -5.88 31.61
CA GLU A 228 11.26 -6.85 30.84
C GLU A 228 10.42 -7.30 29.64
N PRO A 229 10.76 -6.89 28.41
CA PRO A 229 9.97 -7.24 27.23
C PRO A 229 10.13 -8.73 26.90
N PHE A 230 9.06 -9.37 26.46
CA PHE A 230 9.09 -10.77 26.04
C PHE A 230 8.16 -11.05 24.86
N VAL A 231 8.43 -12.15 24.15
CA VAL A 231 7.54 -12.76 23.15
C VAL A 231 7.13 -14.17 23.58
N TYR A 232 6.05 -14.70 23.02
CA TYR A 232 5.63 -16.09 23.26
C TYR A 232 6.19 -17.03 22.20
N VAL A 233 6.81 -18.12 22.66
CA VAL A 233 7.17 -19.27 21.82
C VAL A 233 6.44 -20.49 22.36
N PHE A 234 5.97 -21.35 21.46
CA PHE A 234 5.23 -22.55 21.82
C PHE A 234 6.08 -23.78 21.53
N ASP A 235 6.15 -24.70 22.49
CA ASP A 235 6.81 -25.99 22.28
C ASP A 235 5.93 -26.96 21.45
N HIS A 236 6.46 -28.17 21.21
CA HIS A 236 5.76 -29.23 20.49
C HIS A 236 4.43 -29.67 21.16
N ASP A 237 4.30 -29.48 22.47
CA ASP A 237 3.09 -29.76 23.25
C ASP A 237 2.10 -28.58 23.27
N ARG A 238 2.40 -27.50 22.53
CA ARG A 238 1.67 -26.21 22.55
C ARG A 238 1.69 -25.51 23.90
N LYS A 239 2.68 -25.79 24.76
CA LYS A 239 2.88 -25.05 26.00
C LYS A 239 3.58 -23.74 25.69
N ALA A 240 3.07 -22.65 26.26
CA ALA A 240 3.66 -21.33 26.10
C ALA A 240 4.92 -21.17 26.96
N LEU A 241 6.00 -20.71 26.32
CA LEU A 241 7.22 -20.19 26.94
C LEU A 241 7.25 -18.68 26.73
N ARG A 242 7.65 -17.94 27.75
CA ARG A 242 8.01 -16.52 27.57
C ARG A 242 9.48 -16.43 27.24
N VAL A 243 9.81 -15.73 26.18
CA VAL A 243 11.20 -15.53 25.76
C VAL A 243 11.50 -14.05 25.91
N VAL A 244 12.32 -13.71 26.89
CA VAL A 244 12.77 -12.34 27.12
C VAL A 244 13.61 -11.91 25.93
N VAL A 245 13.38 -10.68 25.45
CA VAL A 245 14.07 -10.11 24.30
C VAL A 245 15.06 -9.05 24.78
N ASP A 246 16.21 -8.97 24.13
CA ASP A 246 17.18 -7.92 24.39
C ASP A 246 16.79 -6.58 23.71
N GLU A 247 17.58 -5.55 24.00
CA GLU A 247 17.40 -4.20 23.44
C GLU A 247 17.57 -4.15 21.91
N SER A 248 18.39 -5.03 21.32
CA SER A 248 18.61 -5.04 19.86
C SER A 248 17.33 -5.43 19.11
N ILE A 249 16.59 -6.42 19.63
CA ILE A 249 15.31 -6.85 19.08
C ILE A 249 14.24 -5.79 19.32
N VAL A 250 14.23 -5.13 20.47
CA VAL A 250 13.31 -4.01 20.73
C VAL A 250 13.48 -2.92 19.68
N ARG A 251 14.72 -2.47 19.42
CA ARG A 251 15.04 -1.46 18.41
C ARG A 251 14.66 -1.89 17.00
N LEU A 252 14.87 -3.16 16.68
CA LEU A 252 14.43 -3.73 15.41
C LEU A 252 12.91 -3.57 15.25
N VAL A 253 12.13 -3.97 16.26
CA VAL A 253 10.66 -3.89 16.19
C VAL A 253 10.19 -2.43 16.07
N GLU A 254 10.82 -1.51 16.80
CA GLU A 254 10.54 -0.08 16.70
C GLU A 254 10.82 0.48 15.30
N SER A 255 11.99 0.15 14.75
CA SER A 255 12.39 0.57 13.40
C SER A 255 11.39 0.07 12.35
N ARG A 256 11.02 -1.21 12.39
CA ARG A 256 10.08 -1.80 11.43
C ARG A 256 8.66 -1.27 11.60
N ARG A 257 8.21 -0.99 12.83
CA ARG A 257 6.93 -0.32 13.08
C ARG A 257 6.89 1.09 12.48
N LEU A 258 7.96 1.86 12.67
CA LEU A 258 8.07 3.21 12.10
C LEU A 258 8.05 3.17 10.57
N GLN A 259 8.84 2.27 9.99
CA GLN A 259 8.86 2.04 8.54
C GLN A 259 7.49 1.63 8.02
N TRP A 260 6.81 0.70 8.69
CA TRP A 260 5.46 0.28 8.29
C TRP A 260 4.46 1.45 8.27
N ARG A 261 4.45 2.27 9.32
CA ARG A 261 3.62 3.48 9.39
C ARG A 261 3.92 4.48 8.29
N LEU A 262 5.19 4.67 7.95
CA LEU A 262 5.58 5.51 6.83
C LEU A 262 5.05 4.97 5.49
N LEU A 263 5.09 3.65 5.25
CA LEU A 263 4.43 3.07 4.06
C LEU A 263 2.94 3.37 4.05
N GLN A 264 2.27 3.18 5.18
CA GLN A 264 0.84 3.43 5.31
C GLN A 264 0.53 4.89 4.96
N GLU A 265 1.26 5.85 5.52
CA GLU A 265 1.12 7.28 5.21
C GLU A 265 1.34 7.57 3.72
N MET A 266 2.41 7.04 3.14
CA MET A 266 2.74 7.24 1.72
C MET A 266 1.70 6.62 0.77
N ALA A 267 1.07 5.53 1.18
CA ALA A 267 -0.02 4.87 0.46
C ALA A 267 -1.40 5.43 0.83
N GLY A 268 -1.47 6.46 1.68
CA GLY A 268 -2.72 7.07 2.17
C GLY A 268 -3.60 6.15 3.01
N ILE A 269 -3.04 5.07 3.56
CA ILE A 269 -3.71 4.20 4.52
C ILE A 269 -3.58 4.84 5.90
N MET A 270 -4.71 5.16 6.51
CA MET A 270 -4.70 5.66 7.89
C MET A 270 -4.43 4.52 8.87
N SER A 271 -3.39 4.66 9.68
CA SER A 271 -3.10 3.74 10.77
C SER A 271 -4.20 3.81 11.84
N GLU A 272 -4.69 2.67 12.28
CA GLU A 272 -5.70 2.60 13.34
C GLU A 272 -5.18 3.26 14.64
N GLY A 273 -5.92 4.22 15.18
CA GLY A 273 -5.57 4.92 16.43
C GLY A 273 -4.53 6.04 16.31
N ILE A 274 -4.08 6.38 15.09
CA ILE A 274 -3.30 7.59 14.82
C ILE A 274 -4.23 8.62 14.19
N GLU A 275 -4.50 9.71 14.90
CA GLU A 275 -5.18 10.87 14.29
C GLU A 275 -4.34 11.33 13.09
N ALA A 276 -5.01 11.62 11.97
CA ALA A 276 -4.31 12.23 10.83
C ALA A 276 -3.53 13.44 11.38
N PRO A 277 -2.23 13.59 11.05
CA PRO A 277 -1.52 14.81 11.40
C PRO A 277 -2.36 15.99 10.89
N PRO A 278 -2.51 17.08 11.67
CA PRO A 278 -3.31 18.23 11.28
C PRO A 278 -2.73 18.86 10.02
N ASN A 279 -3.15 18.33 8.88
CA ASN A 279 -2.67 18.71 7.57
C ASN A 279 -3.56 19.85 7.11
N LYS A 280 -3.15 21.07 7.46
CA LYS A 280 -3.75 22.32 6.97
C LYS A 280 -4.00 22.28 5.45
N TRP A 281 -3.17 21.55 4.70
CA TRP A 281 -3.31 21.33 3.26
C TRP A 281 -4.47 20.42 2.86
N ARG A 282 -4.78 19.34 3.61
CA ARG A 282 -5.95 18.49 3.32
C ARG A 282 -7.25 19.25 3.54
N ASP A 283 -7.34 19.98 4.64
CA ASP A 283 -8.53 20.77 4.96
C ASP A 283 -8.67 21.96 4.01
N ALA A 284 -7.57 22.66 3.68
CA ALA A 284 -7.57 23.73 2.70
C ALA A 284 -7.90 23.23 1.29
N PHE A 285 -7.38 22.07 0.88
CA PHE A 285 -7.67 21.49 -0.43
C PHE A 285 -9.11 20.97 -0.52
N ALA A 286 -9.63 20.35 0.55
CA ALA A 286 -11.04 19.95 0.61
C ALA A 286 -11.98 21.16 0.57
N ALA A 287 -11.63 22.25 1.26
CA ALA A 287 -12.37 23.51 1.19
C ALA A 287 -12.31 24.15 -0.20
N GLU A 288 -11.14 24.15 -0.85
CA GLU A 288 -10.97 24.66 -2.21
C GLU A 288 -11.77 23.82 -3.23
N LEU A 289 -11.73 22.49 -3.13
CA LEU A 289 -12.49 21.60 -4.01
C LEU A 289 -14.00 21.78 -3.84
N ALA A 290 -14.47 21.96 -2.60
CA ALA A 290 -15.87 22.28 -2.31
C ALA A 290 -16.28 23.62 -2.93
N SER A 291 -15.45 24.66 -2.76
CA SER A 291 -15.67 25.99 -3.38
C SER A 291 -15.74 25.92 -4.91
N GLN A 292 -14.81 25.19 -5.54
CA GLN A 292 -14.80 25.02 -7.00
C GLN A 292 -16.03 24.24 -7.49
N LYS A 293 -16.46 23.20 -6.75
CA LYS A 293 -17.68 22.46 -7.05
C LYS A 293 -18.91 23.36 -6.98
N ASP A 294 -19.06 24.14 -5.91
CA ASP A 294 -20.19 25.04 -5.73
C ASP A 294 -20.24 26.12 -6.82
N ALA A 295 -19.09 26.69 -7.17
CA ALA A 295 -18.98 27.66 -8.27
C ALA A 295 -19.36 27.03 -9.62
N LEU A 296 -18.94 25.79 -9.88
CA LEU A 296 -19.29 25.08 -11.11
C LEU A 296 -20.79 24.79 -11.16
N GLU A 297 -21.38 24.30 -10.07
CA GLU A 297 -22.83 24.04 -9.99
C GLU A 297 -23.66 25.32 -10.16
N GLN A 298 -23.17 26.45 -9.65
CA GLN A 298 -23.83 27.74 -9.83
C GLN A 298 -23.75 28.22 -11.29
N SER A 299 -22.56 28.16 -11.91
CA SER A 299 -22.41 28.53 -13.32
C SER A 299 -23.25 27.63 -14.26
N PHE A 300 -23.38 26.35 -13.92
CA PHE A 300 -24.23 25.42 -14.67
C PHE A 300 -25.71 25.78 -14.54
N ARG A 301 -26.18 26.12 -13.33
CA ARG A 301 -27.57 26.58 -13.10
C ARG A 301 -27.87 27.88 -13.85
N GLU A 302 -26.99 28.87 -13.77
CA GLU A 302 -27.16 30.14 -14.48
C GLU A 302 -27.19 29.93 -16.00
N ALA A 303 -26.37 29.02 -16.54
CA ALA A 303 -26.39 28.66 -17.95
C ALA A 303 -27.70 27.96 -18.36
N GLN A 304 -28.24 27.07 -17.53
CA GLN A 304 -29.54 26.43 -17.77
C GLN A 304 -30.68 27.46 -17.80
N GLU A 305 -30.75 28.33 -16.80
CA GLU A 305 -31.79 29.38 -16.73
C GLU A 305 -31.73 30.33 -17.92
N SER A 306 -30.51 30.73 -18.34
CA SER A 306 -30.31 31.56 -19.53
C SER A 306 -30.76 30.85 -20.81
N ALA A 307 -30.40 29.57 -20.96
CA ALA A 307 -30.80 28.76 -22.12
C ALA A 307 -32.33 28.57 -22.18
N GLU A 308 -32.99 28.32 -21.05
CA GLU A 308 -34.44 28.22 -20.94
C GLU A 308 -35.12 29.55 -21.27
N ALA A 309 -34.60 30.67 -20.76
CA ALA A 309 -35.10 32.00 -21.07
C ALA A 309 -34.96 32.34 -22.57
N GLU A 310 -33.82 32.04 -23.18
CA GLU A 310 -33.63 32.19 -24.62
C GLU A 310 -34.59 31.31 -25.43
N GLN A 311 -34.76 30.06 -25.03
CA GLN A 311 -35.68 29.13 -25.69
C GLN A 311 -37.12 29.63 -25.58
N TRP A 312 -37.52 30.13 -24.42
CA TRP A 312 -38.83 30.73 -24.17
C TRP A 312 -39.06 31.98 -25.02
N GLN A 313 -38.07 32.86 -25.13
CA GLN A 313 -38.15 34.02 -26.02
C GLN A 313 -38.29 33.63 -27.49
N ARG A 314 -37.52 32.65 -27.96
CA ARG A 314 -37.64 32.14 -29.34
C ARG A 314 -39.01 31.54 -29.59
N TYR A 315 -39.53 30.74 -28.65
CA TYR A 315 -40.86 30.15 -28.73
C TYR A 315 -41.95 31.23 -28.80
N HIS A 316 -41.90 32.23 -27.91
CA HIS A 316 -42.84 33.35 -27.93
C HIS A 316 -42.78 34.15 -29.23
N ALA A 317 -41.59 34.43 -29.77
CA ALA A 317 -41.44 35.15 -31.04
C ALA A 317 -42.06 34.37 -32.21
N GLN A 318 -41.83 33.06 -32.27
CA GLN A 318 -42.42 32.18 -33.29
C GLN A 318 -43.94 32.09 -33.16
N LEU A 319 -44.46 31.93 -31.94
CA LEU A 319 -45.90 31.89 -31.67
C LEU A 319 -46.56 33.20 -32.11
N THR A 320 -45.96 34.34 -31.76
CA THR A 320 -46.46 35.68 -32.13
C THR A 320 -46.48 35.86 -33.65
N GLN A 321 -45.42 35.45 -34.36
CA GLN A 321 -45.40 35.48 -35.83
C GLN A 321 -46.47 34.58 -36.46
N LYS A 322 -46.65 33.35 -35.96
CA LYS A 322 -47.70 32.43 -36.45
C LYS A 322 -49.10 33.03 -36.25
N LEU A 323 -49.39 33.58 -35.07
CA LEU A 323 -50.69 34.21 -34.78
C LEU A 323 -50.96 35.43 -35.66
N LEU A 324 -49.97 36.31 -35.84
CA LEU A 324 -50.09 37.46 -36.74
C LEU A 324 -50.35 37.05 -38.20
N LYS A 325 -49.78 35.93 -38.64
CA LYS A 325 -50.01 35.37 -39.98
C LYS A 325 -51.45 34.86 -40.13
N ILE A 326 -51.99 34.17 -39.12
CA ILE A 326 -53.38 33.68 -39.12
C ILE A 326 -54.36 34.85 -39.16
N CYS A 327 -54.14 35.91 -38.36
CA CYS A 327 -55.02 37.08 -38.32
C CYS A 327 -55.09 37.89 -39.63
N ARG A 328 -54.13 37.71 -40.55
CA ARG A 328 -54.04 38.47 -41.81
C ARG A 328 -54.61 37.74 -43.03
N MET A 329 -55.17 36.53 -42.88
CA MET A 329 -55.67 35.72 -44.00
C MET A 329 -57.19 35.52 -43.91
N GLU A 330 -57.88 35.63 -45.05
CA GLU A 330 -59.36 35.59 -45.18
C GLU A 330 -60.01 34.22 -44.84
N ASN A 331 -59.24 33.19 -44.48
CA ASN A 331 -59.71 31.84 -44.09
C ASN A 331 -59.21 31.43 -42.69
N ALA A 332 -59.50 32.26 -41.67
CA ALA A 332 -58.98 32.10 -40.31
C ALA A 332 -59.37 30.77 -39.63
N ASP A 333 -60.58 30.26 -39.84
CA ASP A 333 -61.10 29.10 -39.08
C ASP A 333 -60.39 27.77 -39.39
N THR A 334 -60.01 27.54 -40.65
CA THR A 334 -59.35 26.29 -41.09
C THR A 334 -57.90 26.19 -40.58
N LEU A 335 -57.23 27.33 -40.45
CA LEU A 335 -55.86 27.41 -39.95
C LEU A 335 -55.80 27.43 -38.42
N LEU A 336 -56.78 28.04 -37.75
CA LEU A 336 -56.88 28.00 -36.29
C LEU A 336 -57.04 26.55 -35.80
N SER A 337 -57.83 25.75 -36.52
CA SER A 337 -58.05 24.34 -36.21
C SER A 337 -56.83 23.45 -36.54
N GLN A 338 -56.04 23.75 -37.57
CA GLN A 338 -54.72 23.11 -37.79
C GLN A 338 -53.70 23.49 -36.71
N PHE A 339 -53.65 24.76 -36.32
CA PHE A 339 -52.72 25.27 -35.30
C PHE A 339 -53.00 24.69 -33.91
N MET A 340 -54.28 24.58 -33.52
CA MET A 340 -54.68 23.92 -32.27
C MET A 340 -54.35 22.42 -32.27
N ARG A 341 -54.27 21.78 -33.45
CA ARG A 341 -53.86 20.38 -33.60
C ARG A 341 -52.35 20.20 -33.39
N GLU A 342 -51.53 21.04 -34.03
CA GLU A 342 -50.06 21.05 -33.85
C GLU A 342 -49.64 21.36 -32.40
N LEU A 343 -50.37 22.26 -31.71
CA LEU A 343 -50.12 22.60 -30.31
C LEU A 343 -50.41 21.44 -29.35
N ASN A 344 -51.42 20.63 -29.64
CA ASN A 344 -51.71 19.43 -28.85
C ASN A 344 -50.69 18.31 -29.12
N GLU A 345 -50.24 18.14 -30.37
CA GLU A 345 -49.22 17.13 -30.72
C GLU A 345 -47.85 17.46 -30.11
N THR A 346 -47.47 18.74 -30.02
CA THR A 346 -46.22 19.17 -29.36
C THR A 346 -46.30 19.23 -27.83
N GLY A 347 -47.51 19.15 -27.25
CA GLY A 347 -47.73 19.03 -25.81
C GLY A 347 -47.64 17.59 -25.29
N GLU A 348 -47.80 16.58 -26.14
CA GLU A 348 -47.71 15.15 -25.77
C GLU A 348 -46.28 14.57 -25.85
N GLU A 349 -45.33 15.26 -26.49
CA GLU A 349 -43.90 14.84 -26.58
C GLU A 349 -42.98 15.50 -25.53
N ARG A 350 -43.51 16.20 -24.52
CA ARG A 350 -42.72 16.80 -23.42
C ARG A 350 -42.79 16.04 -22.11
#